data_AF-A0A2N8BRC2-F1
#
_entry.id   AF-A0A2N8BRC2-F1
#
_cell.length_a   1.000
_cell.length_b   1.000
_cell.length_c   1.000
_cell.angle_alpha   90.00
_cell.angle_beta   90.00
_cell.angle_gamma   90.00
#
_symmetry.space_group_name_H-M   'P 1'
#
loop_
_entity.id
_entity.type
_entity.pdbx_description
1 polymer ?
#
loop_
_entity_poly.entity_id
_entity_poly.type
_entity_poly.pdbx_seq_one_letter_code
_entity_poly.pdbx_strand_id
1 'polypeptide(L)' 'VVTGHKLYGPTGIGALYGKYEHLAVMPPFNGGGEMIREVSRDAVTYGEPPHRFEAGTPPIVQAIGFGAAIDYVQSIGKE' A
#
# COMPACT_ATOMS: atom_id res chain seq x y z
N VAL A 1 0.35 -10.95 4.31
CA VAL A 1 -0.43 -10.31 3.21
C VAL A 1 -1.91 -10.55 3.44
N VAL A 2 -2.77 -9.63 2.99
CA VAL A 2 -4.23 -9.73 3.12
C VAL A 2 -4.92 -9.10 1.92
N THR A 3 -6.16 -9.49 1.64
CA THR A 3 -6.97 -8.95 0.53
C THR A 3 -8.31 -8.42 1.06
N GLY A 4 -8.70 -7.22 0.60
CA GLY A 4 -9.87 -6.51 1.14
C GLY A 4 -11.20 -7.21 0.88
N HIS A 5 -11.37 -7.84 -0.28
CA HIS A 5 -12.63 -8.53 -0.63
C HIS A 5 -12.91 -9.79 0.20
N LYS A 6 -11.94 -10.27 0.99
CA LYS A 6 -12.14 -11.35 1.97
C LYS A 6 -12.36 -10.83 3.39
N LEU A 7 -12.39 -9.52 3.57
CA LEU A 7 -12.66 -8.81 4.82
C LEU A 7 -13.83 -7.85 4.66
N TYR A 8 -14.84 -8.24 3.88
CA TYR A 8 -16.04 -7.43 3.59
C TYR A 8 -15.77 -6.07 2.92
N GLY A 9 -14.54 -5.83 2.44
CA GLY A 9 -14.16 -4.63 1.73
C GLY A 9 -14.26 -4.75 0.21
N PRO A 10 -13.89 -3.69 -0.52
CA PRO A 10 -13.93 -3.67 -1.99
C PRO A 10 -12.98 -4.69 -2.65
N THR A 11 -13.25 -5.03 -3.92
CA THR A 11 -12.26 -5.68 -4.79
C THR A 11 -11.17 -4.68 -5.22
N GLY A 12 -10.02 -5.18 -5.67
CA GLY A 12 -8.93 -4.32 -6.16
C GLY A 12 -8.07 -3.65 -5.08
N ILE A 13 -8.24 -4.03 -3.80
CA ILE A 13 -7.42 -3.55 -2.68
C ILE A 13 -6.94 -4.72 -1.81
N GLY A 14 -5.74 -4.57 -1.25
CA GLY A 14 -5.16 -5.46 -0.26
C GLY A 14 -4.03 -4.74 0.49
N ALA A 15 -3.37 -5.46 1.39
CA ALA A 15 -2.22 -4.92 2.12
C ALA A 15 -1.09 -5.95 2.25
N LEU A 16 0.13 -5.45 2.11
CA LEU A 16 1.36 -6.16 2.44
C LEU A 16 1.90 -5.61 3.76
N TYR A 17 2.04 -6.48 4.75
CA TYR A 17 2.78 -6.17 5.97
C TYR A 17 4.21 -6.69 5.84
N GLY A 18 5.17 -5.84 6.17
CA GLY A 18 6.56 -6.19 6.37
C GLY A 18 7.13 -5.33 7.50
N LYS A 19 8.07 -5.88 8.27
CA LYS A 19 8.81 -5.06 9.24
C LYS A 19 9.56 -3.95 8.50
N TYR A 20 9.61 -2.76 9.09
CA TYR A 20 10.22 -1.59 8.47
C TYR A 20 11.66 -1.86 8.01
N GLU A 21 12.48 -2.52 8.85
CA GLU A 21 13.87 -2.87 8.53
C GLU A 21 14.01 -3.69 7.23
N HIS A 22 13.03 -4.57 6.95
CA HIS A 22 13.02 -5.35 5.73
C HIS A 22 12.56 -4.51 4.53
N LEU A 23 11.51 -3.71 4.70
CA LEU A 23 11.00 -2.84 3.63
C LEU A 23 12.01 -1.76 3.24
N ALA A 24 12.77 -1.22 4.20
CA ALA A 24 13.75 -0.16 3.98
C ALA A 24 14.92 -0.60 3.10
N VAL A 25 15.32 -1.87 3.17
CA VAL A 25 16.41 -2.44 2.35
C VAL A 25 15.92 -3.07 1.05
N MET A 26 14.61 -3.24 0.88
CA MET A 26 14.03 -3.83 -0.33
C MET A 26 14.08 -2.84 -1.51
N PRO A 27 14.48 -3.30 -2.72
CA PRO A 27 14.40 -2.50 -3.93
C PRO A 27 12.92 -2.24 -4.31
N PRO A 28 12.61 -1.13 -5.01
CA PRO A 28 11.25 -0.87 -5.49
C PRO A 28 10.80 -1.95 -6.47
N PHE A 29 9.48 -2.17 -6.55
CA PHE A 29 8.88 -3.17 -7.43
C PHE A 29 8.32 -2.55 -8.71
N ASN A 30 7.26 -1.74 -8.59
CA ASN A 30 6.72 -0.94 -9.69
C ASN A 30 7.38 0.44 -9.69
N GLY A 31 7.70 0.97 -10.88
CA GLY A 31 8.25 2.32 -11.04
C GLY A 31 7.23 3.30 -11.62
N GLY A 32 7.25 4.56 -11.18
CA GLY A 32 6.33 5.59 -11.67
C GLY A 32 6.28 6.82 -10.75
N GLY A 33 5.24 7.64 -10.92
CA GLY A 33 4.95 8.74 -9.99
C GLY A 33 4.63 8.23 -8.57
N GLU A 34 4.57 9.15 -7.59
CA GLU A 34 4.30 8.91 -6.16
C GLU A 34 5.34 8.09 -5.38
N MET A 35 6.09 7.19 -6.03
CA MET A 35 7.10 6.34 -5.38
C MET A 35 8.54 6.86 -5.45
N ILE A 36 8.77 7.86 -6.31
CA ILE A 36 10.06 8.54 -6.48
C ILE A 36 10.22 9.69 -5.48
N ARG A 37 11.46 10.05 -5.19
CA ARG A 37 11.80 11.31 -4.50
C ARG A 37 12.26 12.36 -5.51
N GLU A 38 13.23 12.01 -6.36
CA GLU A 38 13.74 12.88 -7.43
C GLU A 38 13.99 12.05 -8.71
N VAL A 39 13.71 12.65 -9.86
CA VAL A 39 13.93 12.06 -11.18
C VAL A 39 14.73 13.03 -12.03
N SER A 40 15.83 12.55 -12.61
CA SER A 40 16.60 13.25 -13.64
C SER A 40 16.74 12.35 -14.87
N ARG A 41 17.45 12.81 -15.90
CA ARG A 41 17.73 11.99 -17.09
C ARG A 41 18.61 10.78 -16.79
N ASP A 42 19.52 10.91 -15.83
CA ASP A 42 20.57 9.93 -15.56
C ASP A 42 20.37 9.17 -14.24
N ALA A 43 19.48 9.63 -13.37
CA ALA A 43 19.28 9.04 -12.05
C ALA A 43 17.83 9.16 -11.56
N VAL A 44 17.44 8.18 -10.75
CA VAL A 44 16.18 8.17 -10.00
C VAL A 44 16.52 7.87 -8.54
N THR A 45 15.98 8.67 -7.63
CA THR A 45 15.98 8.36 -6.20
C THR A 45 14.57 8.01 -5.76
N TYR A 46 14.44 7.06 -4.85
CA TYR A 46 13.16 6.51 -4.42
C TYR A 46 12.73 7.11 -3.08
N GLY A 47 11.42 7.16 -2.84
CA GLY A 47 10.88 7.48 -1.53
C GLY A 47 11.17 6.40 -0.49
N GLU A 48 10.83 6.69 0.76
CA GLU A 48 10.85 5.70 1.83
C GLU A 48 9.59 4.81 1.78
N PRO A 49 9.64 3.57 2.28
CA PRO A 49 8.43 2.78 2.51
C PRO A 49 7.45 3.53 3.43
N PRO A 50 6.12 3.46 3.18
CA PRO A 50 5.46 2.58 2.21
C PRO A 50 5.44 3.09 0.76
N HIS A 51 5.59 4.40 0.53
CA HIS A 51 5.43 5.03 -0.80
C HIS A 51 6.33 4.43 -1.89
N ARG A 52 7.53 3.95 -1.52
CA ARG A 52 8.43 3.21 -2.43
C ARG A 52 7.74 2.07 -3.21
N PHE A 53 6.67 1.50 -2.67
CA PHE A 53 5.97 0.34 -3.23
C PHE A 53 4.59 0.65 -3.83
N GLU A 54 4.19 1.93 -3.87
CA GLU A 54 2.85 2.37 -4.26
C GLU A 54 2.94 3.32 -5.47
N ALA A 55 3.46 2.80 -6.58
CA ALA A 55 3.67 3.58 -7.80
C ALA A 55 2.35 4.01 -8.47
N GLY A 56 2.26 5.29 -8.82
CA GLY A 56 1.12 5.88 -9.53
C GLY A 56 -0.09 6.15 -8.64
N THR A 57 -1.19 6.58 -9.26
CA THR A 57 -2.43 6.87 -8.54
C THR A 57 -2.95 5.59 -7.87
N PRO A 58 -3.10 5.55 -6.53
CA PRO A 58 -3.51 4.34 -5.83
C PRO A 58 -5.02 4.07 -6.04
N PRO A 59 -5.52 2.88 -5.66
CA PRO A 59 -6.95 2.59 -5.60
C PRO A 59 -7.61 3.33 -4.43
N ILE A 60 -7.76 4.66 -4.56
CA ILE A 60 -8.14 5.59 -3.48
C ILE A 60 -9.46 5.20 -2.79
N VAL A 61 -10.54 5.06 -3.56
CA VAL A 61 -11.87 4.76 -3.00
C VAL A 61 -11.89 3.35 -2.40
N GLN A 62 -11.15 2.42 -2.97
CA GLN A 62 -11.06 1.07 -2.46
C GLN A 62 -10.27 1.03 -1.14
N ALA A 63 -9.22 1.84 -0.99
CA ALA A 63 -8.49 1.97 0.28
C ALA A 63 -9.39 2.56 1.38
N ILE A 64 -10.18 3.60 1.07
CA ILE A 64 -11.17 4.17 2.01
C ILE A 64 -12.21 3.11 2.40
N GLY A 65 -12.77 2.41 1.41
CA GLY A 65 -13.75 1.34 1.66
C GLY A 65 -13.17 0.16 2.44
N PHE A 66 -11.88 -0.14 2.25
CA PHE A 66 -11.20 -1.17 3.04
C PHE A 66 -11.02 -0.75 4.50
N GLY A 67 -10.72 0.53 4.76
CA GLY A 67 -10.72 1.10 6.11
C GLY A 67 -12.07 0.93 6.81
N ALA A 68 -13.16 1.33 6.14
CA ALA A 68 -14.51 1.15 6.68
C ALA A 68 -14.87 -0.32 6.95
N ALA A 69 -14.40 -1.25 6.12
CA ALA A 69 -14.62 -2.68 6.33
C ALA A 69 -13.83 -3.22 7.53
N ILE A 70 -12.61 -2.72 7.77
CA ILE A 70 -11.83 -3.04 8.98
C ILE A 70 -12.57 -2.54 10.22
N ASP A 71 -13.06 -1.30 10.21
CA ASP A 71 -13.82 -0.71 11.30
C ASP A 71 -15.08 -1.54 11.60
N TYR A 72 -15.79 -1.98 10.56
CA TYR A 72 -16.94 -2.88 10.70
C TYR A 72 -16.57 -4.18 11.43
N VAL A 73 -15.52 -4.87 10.99
CA VAL A 73 -15.06 -6.13 11.63
C VAL A 73 -14.60 -5.88 13.06
N GLN A 74 -13.96 -4.75 13.35
CA GLN A 74 -13.58 -4.39 14.71
C GLN A 74 -14.79 -4.11 15.61
N SER A 75 -15.86 -3.52 15.06
CA SER A 75 -17.08 -3.20 15.82
C SER A 75 -17.85 -4.43 16.31
N ILE A 76 -17.79 -5.55 15.58
CA ILE A 76 -18.49 -6.80 15.92
C ILE A 76 -17.66 -7.74 16.81
N GLY A 77 -16.37 -7.44 17.01
CA GLY A 77 -15.45 -8.27 17.78
C GLY A 77 -14.82 -9.41 16.95
N LYS A 78 -13.63 -9.83 17.39
CA LYS A 78 -12.86 -10.95 16.80
C LYS A 78 -12.60 -12.03 17.87
N GLU A 79 -13.65 -12.48 18.53
CA GLU A 79 -13.57 -13.63 19.44
C GLU A 79 -13.18 -14.91 18.70
#